data_AF-A0A2P8B3M2-F1
#
_entry.id   AF-A0A2P8B3M2-F1
#
_cell.length_a   1.000
_cell.length_b   1.000
_cell.length_c   1.000
_cell.angle_alpha   90.00
_cell.angle_beta   90.00
_cell.angle_gamma   90.00
#
_symmetry.space_group_name_H-M   'P 1'
#
loop_
_entity.id
_entity.type
_entity.pdbx_description
1 polymer ?
#
loop_
_entity_poly.entity_id
_entity_poly.type
_entity_poly.pdbx_seq_one_letter_code
_entity_poly.pdbx_strand_id
1 'polypeptide(L)'
;MLEGTRYSDELTFEVPERQARTAPPPQVRDCRQIASWARRNEAVPVGGEPAHVLTVRAGRSVDVVVHSVVAVPVAEVSREQERGPWVELACREADPTATVPPDARWDGRPHVLVPGQTVRLRVDLDAPEPAGLPFPGRMWDYYLRVDLEVDGVTQVRELRDESGGYFRCCGRITYMGYLAARYEWTPSPTPTLRYCPELRWVDEPPPRVCQAREPG
;
A
#
# COMPACT_ATOMS: atom_id res chain seq x y z
N MET A 1 -7.72 2.14 2.15
CA MET A 1 -6.97 1.05 1.48
C MET A 1 -5.62 1.57 1.00
N LEU A 2 -4.63 0.70 0.80
CA LEU A 2 -3.31 1.04 0.22
C LEU A 2 -3.34 0.73 -1.28
N GLU A 3 -2.79 1.61 -2.12
CA GLU A 3 -2.76 1.40 -3.58
C GLU A 3 -1.36 1.56 -4.22
N GLY A 4 -0.32 1.80 -3.42
CA GLY A 4 1.05 1.93 -3.89
C GLY A 4 1.85 2.84 -2.96
N THR A 5 2.73 3.63 -3.55
CA THR A 5 3.48 4.69 -2.87
C THR A 5 3.32 6.03 -3.56
N ARG A 6 3.72 7.10 -2.88
CA ARG A 6 3.77 8.45 -3.45
C ARG A 6 4.64 8.54 -4.71
N TYR A 7 5.65 7.67 -4.85
CA TYR A 7 6.62 7.71 -5.94
C TYR A 7 6.39 6.64 -7.01
N SER A 8 5.49 5.68 -6.77
CA SER A 8 5.18 4.59 -7.68
C SER A 8 3.80 4.03 -7.37
N ASP A 9 2.99 3.84 -8.41
CA ASP A 9 1.71 3.14 -8.39
C ASP A 9 1.86 1.61 -8.31
N GLU A 10 3.07 1.09 -8.41
CA GLU A 10 3.34 -0.33 -8.25
C GLU A 10 3.24 -0.73 -6.77
N LEU A 11 2.37 -1.69 -6.49
CA LEU A 11 2.16 -2.21 -5.16
C LEU A 11 3.22 -3.27 -4.84
N THR A 12 4.24 -2.83 -4.10
CA THR A 12 5.42 -3.61 -3.75
C THR A 12 5.60 -3.71 -2.24
N PHE A 13 6.15 -4.85 -1.78
CA PHE A 13 6.36 -5.13 -0.36
C PHE A 13 7.71 -5.77 -0.09
N GLU A 14 8.36 -5.40 1.01
CA GLU A 14 9.49 -6.13 1.55
C GLU A 14 8.95 -7.27 2.41
N VAL A 15 9.39 -8.50 2.13
CA VAL A 15 9.00 -9.73 2.84
C VAL A 15 10.22 -10.63 3.07
N PRO A 16 10.18 -11.53 4.08
CA PRO A 16 11.14 -12.62 4.16
C PRO A 16 11.11 -13.49 2.90
N GLU A 17 12.26 -13.92 2.38
CA GLU A 17 12.34 -14.69 1.12
C GLU A 17 11.46 -15.96 1.12
N ARG A 18 11.36 -16.64 2.27
CA ARG A 18 10.47 -17.80 2.44
C ARG A 18 8.99 -17.45 2.17
N GLN A 19 8.56 -16.25 2.55
CA GLN A 19 7.20 -15.78 2.36
C GLN A 19 6.96 -15.43 0.89
N ALA A 20 7.93 -14.77 0.23
CA ALA A 20 7.84 -14.46 -1.19
C ALA A 20 7.66 -15.71 -2.07
N ARG A 21 8.28 -16.83 -1.66
CA ARG A 21 8.19 -18.14 -2.33
C ARG A 21 6.88 -18.88 -2.07
N THR A 22 6.13 -18.49 -1.05
CA THR A 22 4.87 -19.16 -0.71
C THR A 22 3.76 -18.64 -1.61
N ALA A 23 3.05 -19.55 -2.28
CA ALA A 23 1.90 -19.18 -3.10
C ALA A 23 0.84 -18.46 -2.25
N PRO A 24 0.29 -17.32 -2.72
CA PRO A 24 -0.87 -16.72 -2.11
C PRO A 24 -2.01 -17.76 -2.03
N PRO A 25 -2.82 -17.76 -0.97
CA PRO A 25 -3.97 -18.64 -0.87
C PRO A 25 -4.91 -18.50 -2.07
N PRO A 26 -5.69 -19.54 -2.46
CA PRO A 26 -6.55 -19.52 -3.66
C PRO A 26 -7.60 -18.38 -3.69
N GLN A 27 -7.93 -17.81 -2.53
CA GLN A 27 -8.81 -16.66 -2.40
C GLN A 27 -8.16 -15.33 -2.80
N VAL A 28 -6.84 -15.27 -2.99
CA VAL A 28 -6.09 -14.07 -3.37
C VAL A 28 -5.97 -14.02 -4.90
N ARG A 29 -6.76 -13.14 -5.54
CA ARG A 29 -6.97 -13.11 -7.00
C ARG A 29 -6.52 -11.82 -7.67
N ASP A 30 -6.24 -10.78 -6.90
CA ASP A 30 -5.84 -9.46 -7.39
C ASP A 30 -4.74 -8.87 -6.50
N CYS A 31 -4.14 -7.76 -6.95
CA CYS A 31 -3.04 -7.16 -6.22
C CYS A 31 -3.46 -6.53 -4.90
N ARG A 32 -4.71 -6.05 -4.77
CA ARG A 32 -5.23 -5.52 -3.50
C ARG A 32 -5.32 -6.62 -2.43
N GLN A 33 -5.76 -7.81 -2.83
CA GLN A 33 -5.82 -8.97 -1.96
C GLN A 33 -4.42 -9.49 -1.61
N ILE A 34 -3.47 -9.45 -2.56
CA ILE A 34 -2.06 -9.76 -2.28
C ILE A 34 -1.50 -8.80 -1.24
N ALA A 35 -1.76 -7.49 -1.35
CA ALA A 35 -1.33 -6.52 -0.36
C ALA A 35 -1.90 -6.78 1.03
N SER A 36 -3.21 -7.05 1.11
CA SER A 36 -3.84 -7.41 2.38
C SER A 36 -3.30 -8.71 2.96
N TRP A 37 -2.97 -9.71 2.12
CA TRP A 37 -2.30 -10.94 2.55
C TRP A 37 -0.87 -10.68 3.02
N ALA A 38 -0.07 -9.91 2.26
CA ALA A 38 1.31 -9.61 2.59
C ALA A 38 1.40 -8.90 3.95
N ARG A 39 0.55 -7.89 4.20
CA ARG A 39 0.50 -7.17 5.49
C ARG A 39 0.20 -8.09 6.68
N ARG A 40 -0.73 -9.04 6.53
CA ARG A 40 -1.03 -10.04 7.59
C ARG A 40 0.15 -10.97 7.89
N ASN A 41 1.10 -11.05 6.96
CA ASN A 41 2.35 -11.79 7.13
C ASN A 41 3.53 -10.81 7.33
N GLU A 42 3.24 -9.69 8.00
CA GLU A 42 4.23 -8.70 8.48
C GLU A 42 5.00 -7.97 7.38
N ALA A 43 4.57 -8.07 6.12
CA ALA A 43 5.18 -7.38 5.00
C ALA A 43 5.14 -5.85 5.15
N VAL A 44 6.19 -5.20 4.68
CA VAL A 44 6.33 -3.74 4.73
C VAL A 44 6.18 -3.16 3.32
N PRO A 45 5.34 -2.14 3.07
CA PRO A 45 5.29 -1.50 1.75
C PRO A 45 6.66 -0.97 1.32
N VAL A 46 7.05 -1.18 0.05
CA VAL A 46 8.34 -0.69 -0.45
C VAL A 46 8.25 0.75 -0.93
N GLY A 47 9.02 1.65 -0.33
CA GLY A 47 9.11 3.07 -0.67
C GLY A 47 9.00 3.99 0.55
N GLY A 48 9.18 5.29 0.32
CA GLY A 48 9.23 6.30 1.38
C GLY A 48 7.86 6.65 1.98
N GLU A 49 6.78 6.63 1.19
CA GLU A 49 5.45 7.07 1.63
C GLU A 49 4.35 6.23 0.94
N PRO A 50 3.52 5.48 1.68
CA PRO A 50 2.39 4.74 1.12
C PRO A 50 1.29 5.68 0.60
N ALA A 51 0.63 5.28 -0.51
CA ALA A 51 -0.51 6.00 -1.07
C ALA A 51 -1.84 5.38 -0.60
N HIS A 52 -2.77 6.21 -0.14
CA HIS A 52 -4.04 5.77 0.42
C HIS A 52 -5.24 6.20 -0.43
N VAL A 53 -6.22 5.32 -0.47
CA VAL A 53 -7.57 5.63 -0.96
C VAL A 53 -8.57 5.54 0.17
N LEU A 54 -9.28 6.64 0.38
CA LEU A 54 -10.45 6.75 1.24
C LEU A 54 -11.70 6.47 0.41
N THR A 55 -12.50 5.51 0.85
CA THR A 55 -13.80 5.20 0.23
C THR A 55 -14.90 5.73 1.12
N VAL A 56 -15.71 6.65 0.60
CA VAL A 56 -16.89 7.18 1.29
C VAL A 56 -18.14 6.66 0.58
N ARG A 57 -19.05 6.08 1.35
CA ARG A 57 -20.32 5.56 0.86
C ARG A 57 -21.48 6.21 1.59
N ALA A 58 -22.39 6.79 0.82
CA ALA A 58 -23.54 7.49 1.36
C ALA A 58 -24.76 6.56 1.48
N GLY A 59 -25.33 6.44 2.68
CA GLY A 59 -26.60 5.73 2.91
C GLY A 59 -27.84 6.59 2.61
N ARG A 60 -27.66 7.92 2.60
CA ARG A 60 -28.66 8.94 2.28
C ARG A 60 -27.97 10.09 1.55
N SER A 61 -28.72 11.03 0.99
CA SER A 61 -28.14 12.25 0.42
C SER A 61 -27.41 13.04 1.50
N VAL A 62 -26.14 13.38 1.26
CA VAL A 62 -25.27 14.13 2.17
C VAL A 62 -24.26 14.96 1.40
N ASP A 63 -23.86 16.08 1.98
CA ASP A 63 -22.68 16.82 1.57
C ASP A 63 -21.49 16.35 2.40
N VAL A 64 -20.38 15.99 1.74
CA VAL A 64 -19.17 15.51 2.41
C VAL A 64 -17.99 16.39 2.05
N VAL A 65 -17.23 16.79 3.07
CA VAL A 65 -15.92 17.45 2.96
C VAL A 65 -14.90 16.66 3.75
N VAL A 66 -13.77 16.28 3.15
CA VAL A 66 -12.61 15.73 3.88
C VAL A 66 -11.69 16.89 4.23
N HIS A 67 -11.54 17.21 5.51
CA HIS A 67 -10.72 18.34 5.95
C HIS A 67 -9.24 17.95 6.07
N SER A 68 -8.96 16.80 6.67
CA SER A 68 -7.60 16.29 6.81
C SER A 68 -7.58 14.77 6.90
N VAL A 69 -6.45 14.18 6.51
CA VAL A 69 -6.16 12.77 6.74
C VAL A 69 -4.77 12.66 7.34
N VAL A 70 -4.70 12.34 8.62
CA VAL A 70 -3.46 12.31 9.38
C VAL A 70 -3.07 10.87 9.69
N ALA A 71 -1.80 10.52 9.45
CA ALA A 71 -1.22 9.27 9.95
C ALA A 71 -0.80 9.43 11.41
N VAL A 72 -1.46 8.71 12.31
CA VAL A 72 -1.14 8.73 13.75
C VAL A 72 -0.27 7.52 14.09
N PRO A 73 1.02 7.73 14.44
CA PRO A 73 1.93 6.63 14.77
C PRO A 73 1.49 5.93 16.06
N VAL A 74 1.63 4.61 16.07
CA VAL A 74 1.26 3.74 17.20
C VAL A 74 2.50 3.07 17.79
N ALA A 75 3.34 2.46 16.95
CA ALA A 75 4.54 1.75 17.41
C ALA A 75 5.63 1.77 16.34
N GLU A 76 6.89 1.95 16.75
CA GLU A 76 8.05 1.75 15.89
C GLU A 76 8.26 0.26 15.68
N VAL A 77 8.49 -0.15 14.43
CA VAL A 77 8.76 -1.54 14.08
C VAL A 77 10.26 -1.72 13.95
N SER A 78 10.85 -2.55 14.82
CA SER A 78 12.27 -2.93 14.73
C SER A 78 12.45 -4.15 13.84
N ARG A 79 13.26 -4.02 12.79
CA ARG A 79 13.66 -5.13 11.89
C ARG A 79 14.67 -6.10 12.50
N GLU A 80 15.26 -5.76 13.65
CA GLU A 80 16.39 -6.52 14.23
C GLU A 80 16.01 -7.92 14.72
N GLN A 81 14.72 -8.27 14.73
CA GLN A 81 14.24 -9.58 15.19
C GLN A 81 14.01 -10.62 14.06
N GLU A 82 14.22 -10.28 12.79
CA GLU A 82 13.82 -11.16 11.68
C GLU A 82 14.94 -12.05 11.11
N ARG A 83 14.64 -13.35 11.02
CA ARG A 83 15.56 -14.41 10.57
C ARG A 83 15.51 -14.59 9.05
N GLY A 84 16.45 -14.00 8.31
CA GLY A 84 16.75 -14.38 6.92
C GLY A 84 16.87 -13.20 5.93
N PRO A 85 17.16 -13.49 4.65
CA PRO A 85 17.19 -12.47 3.62
C PRO A 85 15.78 -11.93 3.34
N TRP A 86 15.67 -10.61 3.27
CA TRP A 86 14.49 -9.89 2.83
C TRP A 86 14.56 -9.64 1.33
N VAL A 87 13.43 -9.80 0.65
CA VAL A 87 13.29 -9.59 -0.79
C VAL A 87 12.09 -8.69 -1.06
N GLU A 88 12.10 -8.01 -2.20
CA GLU A 88 10.92 -7.28 -2.67
C GLU A 88 9.94 -8.25 -3.32
N LEU A 89 8.65 -8.06 -3.06
CA LEU A 89 7.55 -8.77 -3.68
C LEU A 89 6.65 -7.75 -4.38
N ALA A 90 6.60 -7.85 -5.69
CA ALA A 90 5.69 -7.09 -6.54
C ALA A 90 4.49 -7.95 -6.92
N CYS A 91 3.33 -7.30 -7.07
CA CYS A 91 2.19 -7.90 -7.74
C CYS A 91 1.93 -7.22 -9.09
N ARG A 92 1.70 -8.02 -10.12
CA ARG A 92 1.24 -7.55 -11.44
C ARG A 92 -0.13 -8.12 -11.73
N GLU A 93 -1.11 -7.26 -11.95
CA GLU A 93 -2.33 -7.69 -12.60
C GLU A 93 -1.99 -8.01 -14.07
N ALA A 94 -2.47 -9.16 -14.58
CA ALA A 94 -2.57 -9.31 -16.03
C ALA A 94 -3.58 -8.27 -16.55
N ASP A 95 -3.44 -7.86 -17.82
CA ASP A 95 -4.22 -6.83 -18.53
C ASP A 95 -5.58 -6.46 -17.90
N PRO A 96 -5.89 -5.15 -17.84
CA PRO A 96 -6.59 -4.51 -16.74
C PRO A 96 -7.88 -5.22 -16.34
N THR A 97 -7.95 -5.59 -15.06
CA THR A 97 -9.22 -5.76 -14.36
C THR A 97 -10.05 -4.50 -14.61
N ALA A 98 -11.30 -4.68 -15.07
CA ALA A 98 -12.24 -3.66 -15.53
C ALA A 98 -11.99 -2.26 -14.94
N THR A 99 -11.88 -1.25 -15.82
CA THR A 99 -11.56 0.15 -15.53
C THR A 99 -12.30 0.64 -14.29
N VAL A 100 -11.65 0.51 -13.13
CA VAL A 100 -12.11 1.18 -11.91
C VAL A 100 -12.00 2.66 -12.25
N PRO A 101 -13.07 3.45 -12.09
CA PRO A 101 -12.98 4.89 -12.28
C PRO A 101 -11.76 5.39 -11.51
N PRO A 102 -10.88 6.20 -12.14
CA PRO A 102 -9.71 6.70 -11.44
C PRO A 102 -10.18 7.37 -10.15
N ASP A 103 -9.49 7.10 -9.05
CA ASP A 103 -9.86 7.73 -7.78
C ASP A 103 -9.78 9.24 -7.97
N ALA A 104 -10.81 9.94 -7.53
CA ALA A 104 -10.80 11.38 -7.53
C ALA A 104 -9.69 11.84 -6.58
N ARG A 105 -8.92 12.86 -6.97
CA ARG A 105 -8.13 13.57 -5.99
C ARG A 105 -9.09 14.48 -5.22
N TRP A 106 -8.99 14.46 -3.91
CA TRP A 106 -9.73 15.41 -3.10
C TRP A 106 -9.22 16.84 -3.35
N ASP A 107 -10.13 17.78 -3.65
CA ASP A 107 -9.79 19.17 -3.99
C ASP A 107 -10.20 20.19 -2.90
N GLY A 108 -10.67 19.70 -1.74
CA GLY A 108 -11.10 20.53 -0.62
C GLY A 108 -12.54 21.04 -0.72
N ARG A 109 -13.30 20.72 -1.77
CA ARG A 109 -14.67 21.22 -1.97
C ARG A 109 -15.71 20.23 -1.47
N PRO A 110 -16.92 20.67 -1.06
CA PRO A 110 -18.00 19.75 -0.75
C PRO A 110 -18.39 18.88 -1.94
N HIS A 111 -18.46 17.57 -1.72
CA HIS A 111 -19.01 16.60 -2.66
C HIS A 111 -20.41 16.17 -2.21
N VAL A 112 -21.41 16.44 -3.04
CA VAL A 112 -22.77 15.92 -2.85
C VAL A 112 -22.77 14.44 -3.21
N LEU A 113 -23.12 13.58 -2.26
CA LEU A 113 -23.29 12.14 -2.48
C LEU A 113 -24.77 11.76 -2.36
N VAL A 114 -25.31 11.04 -3.34
CA VAL A 114 -26.68 10.51 -3.32
C VAL A 114 -26.74 9.11 -2.66
N PRO A 115 -27.93 8.61 -2.26
CA PRO A 115 -28.03 7.31 -1.61
C PRO A 115 -27.46 6.18 -2.47
N GLY A 116 -26.60 5.35 -1.89
CA GLY A 116 -25.93 4.26 -2.58
C GLY A 116 -24.68 4.67 -3.36
N GLN A 117 -24.44 5.96 -3.56
CA GLN A 117 -23.24 6.45 -4.23
C GLN A 117 -22.00 6.16 -3.38
N THR A 118 -20.93 5.75 -4.06
CA THR A 118 -19.61 5.55 -3.48
C THR A 118 -18.62 6.43 -4.23
N VAL A 119 -17.82 7.19 -3.47
CA VAL A 119 -16.67 7.94 -4.01
C VAL A 119 -15.39 7.33 -3.46
N ARG A 120 -14.37 7.29 -4.30
CA ARG A 120 -13.01 6.85 -3.96
C ARG A 120 -12.09 8.04 -4.12
N LEU A 121 -11.42 8.40 -3.03
CA LEU A 121 -10.61 9.60 -2.93
C LEU A 121 -9.17 9.21 -2.64
N ARG A 122 -8.24 9.58 -3.53
CA ARG A 122 -6.80 9.56 -3.19
C ARG A 122 -6.54 10.68 -2.20
N VAL A 123 -5.92 10.32 -1.09
CA VAL A 123 -5.64 11.24 0.02
C VAL A 123 -4.13 11.35 0.22
N ASP A 124 -3.66 12.58 0.25
CA ASP A 124 -2.32 12.89 0.76
C ASP A 124 -2.40 12.87 2.29
N LEU A 125 -1.34 12.37 2.94
CA LEU A 125 -1.30 12.29 4.40
C LEU A 125 -0.69 13.55 4.97
N ASP A 126 -1.42 14.21 5.85
CA ASP A 126 -0.95 15.35 6.61
C ASP A 126 -0.09 14.91 7.81
N ALA A 127 0.79 15.80 8.24
CA ALA A 127 1.58 15.63 9.46
C ALA A 127 0.65 15.61 10.70
N PRO A 128 0.92 14.79 11.72
CA PRO A 128 0.21 14.88 12.98
C PRO A 128 0.49 16.21 13.68
N GLU A 129 -0.52 17.08 13.74
CA GLU A 129 -0.49 18.30 14.55
C GLU A 129 -0.60 18.02 16.06
N PRO A 130 0.05 18.83 16.92
CA PRO A 130 0.66 20.13 16.63
C PRO A 130 2.20 20.10 16.45
N ALA A 131 2.81 18.91 16.36
CA ALA A 131 4.27 18.80 16.44
C ALA A 131 5.02 19.04 15.11
N GLY A 132 4.31 19.23 13.98
CA GLY A 132 4.96 19.44 12.68
C GLY A 132 5.93 18.32 12.29
N LEU A 133 5.78 17.13 12.89
CA LEU A 133 6.62 16.00 12.58
C LEU A 133 6.16 15.44 11.23
N PRO A 134 7.08 15.23 10.28
CA PRO A 134 6.72 14.63 9.00
C PRO A 134 6.11 13.25 9.23
N PHE A 135 5.39 12.76 8.21
CA PHE A 135 5.03 11.34 8.12
C PHE A 135 6.21 10.48 8.58
N PRO A 136 6.01 9.49 9.48
CA PRO A 136 7.12 8.82 10.15
C PRO A 136 8.09 8.21 9.13
N GLY A 137 9.33 8.74 9.10
CA GLY A 137 10.37 8.34 8.14
C GLY A 137 11.09 7.02 8.45
N ARG A 138 10.58 6.24 9.41
CA ARG A 138 11.04 4.88 9.77
C ARG A 138 9.86 3.91 9.66
N MET A 139 10.09 2.62 9.87
CA MET A 139 8.97 1.69 9.93
C MET A 139 8.13 1.92 11.18
N TRP A 140 6.87 2.28 10.97
CA TRP A 140 5.90 2.46 12.01
C TRP A 140 4.59 1.79 11.64
N ASP A 141 3.92 1.27 12.66
CA ASP A 141 2.51 0.98 12.61
C ASP A 141 1.73 2.25 12.94
N TYR A 142 0.66 2.53 12.19
CA TYR A 142 -0.16 3.74 12.33
C TYR A 142 -1.63 3.47 11.97
N TYR A 143 -2.53 4.32 12.46
CA TYR A 143 -3.90 4.41 11.95
C TYR A 143 -4.10 5.76 11.26
N LEU A 144 -5.17 5.89 10.46
CA LEU A 144 -5.53 7.15 9.85
C LEU A 144 -6.60 7.84 10.71
N ARG A 145 -6.34 9.07 11.13
CA ARG A 145 -7.37 9.96 11.65
C ARG A 145 -7.90 10.79 10.49
N VAL A 146 -9.19 10.65 10.20
CA VAL A 146 -9.88 11.39 9.14
C VAL A 146 -10.81 12.41 9.80
N ASP A 147 -10.52 13.67 9.58
CA ASP A 147 -11.40 14.77 9.97
C ASP A 147 -12.31 15.05 8.77
N LEU A 148 -13.59 14.71 8.88
CA LEU A 148 -14.58 14.82 7.82
C LEU A 148 -15.77 15.66 8.27
N GLU A 149 -16.33 16.46 7.40
CA GLU A 149 -17.57 17.18 7.64
C GLU A 149 -18.69 16.56 6.79
N VAL A 150 -19.82 16.30 7.44
CA VAL A 150 -21.03 15.75 6.82
C VAL A 150 -22.17 16.70 7.15
N ASP A 151 -22.81 17.25 6.13
CA ASP A 151 -23.89 18.23 6.25
C ASP A 151 -23.53 19.40 7.20
N GLY A 152 -22.31 19.92 7.12
CA GLY A 152 -21.82 21.01 7.97
C GLY A 152 -21.38 20.59 9.38
N VAL A 153 -21.45 19.30 9.73
CA VAL A 153 -21.03 18.79 11.04
C VAL A 153 -19.71 18.03 10.93
N THR A 154 -18.68 18.53 11.60
CA THR A 154 -17.38 17.86 11.69
C THR A 154 -17.44 16.60 12.53
N GLN A 155 -16.85 15.53 12.02
CA GLN A 155 -16.72 14.22 12.63
C GLN A 155 -15.27 13.77 12.49
N VAL A 156 -14.76 13.13 13.54
CA VAL A 156 -13.43 12.52 13.53
C VAL A 156 -13.60 11.02 13.47
N ARG A 157 -12.93 10.36 12.52
CA ARG A 157 -12.94 8.91 12.36
C ARG A 157 -11.53 8.35 12.43
N GLU A 158 -11.38 7.30 13.22
CA GLU A 158 -10.21 6.42 13.16
C GLU A 158 -10.48 5.35 12.11
N LEU A 159 -9.61 5.28 11.09
CA LEU A 159 -9.61 4.23 10.10
C LEU A 159 -8.40 3.33 10.30
N ARG A 160 -8.71 2.03 10.27
CA ARG A 160 -7.75 0.93 10.37
C ARG A 160 -7.65 0.22 9.03
N ASP A 161 -6.73 -0.72 8.93
CA ASP A 161 -6.67 -1.58 7.75
C ASP A 161 -7.92 -2.47 7.63
N GLU A 162 -8.07 -3.16 6.50
CA GLU A 162 -9.25 -3.99 6.21
C GLU A 162 -9.45 -5.15 7.19
N SER A 163 -8.39 -5.54 7.91
CA SER A 163 -8.43 -6.58 8.95
C SER A 163 -8.66 -6.04 10.36
N GLY A 164 -8.85 -4.74 10.52
CA GLY A 164 -8.97 -4.08 11.83
C GLY A 164 -7.63 -3.83 12.53
N GLY A 165 -6.52 -4.06 11.82
CA GLY A 165 -5.15 -3.80 12.26
C GLY A 165 -4.65 -2.40 11.90
N TYR A 166 -3.39 -2.13 12.21
CA TYR A 166 -2.73 -0.88 11.86
C TYR A 166 -2.15 -0.95 10.45
N PHE A 167 -2.14 0.18 9.75
CA PHE A 167 -1.32 0.32 8.56
C PHE A 167 0.15 0.29 8.97
N ARG A 168 1.01 -0.18 8.06
CA ARG A 168 2.46 -0.17 8.24
C ARG A 168 3.10 0.69 7.17
N CYS A 169 4.06 1.52 7.53
CA CYS A 169 4.79 2.37 6.59
C CYS A 169 6.27 1.99 6.48
N CYS A 170 6.86 2.47 5.38
CA CYS A 170 8.29 2.74 5.20
C CYS A 170 9.24 1.54 5.15
N GLY A 171 9.23 0.78 4.05
CA GLY A 171 10.33 -0.11 3.70
C GLY A 171 11.13 0.40 2.50
N ARG A 172 12.34 0.96 2.69
CA ARG A 172 13.46 0.76 1.74
C ARG A 172 14.78 1.17 2.39
N ILE A 173 15.70 0.21 2.58
CA ILE A 173 17.13 0.49 2.77
C ILE A 173 17.88 -0.22 1.65
N THR A 174 18.06 0.46 0.52
CA THR A 174 19.12 0.12 -0.45
C THR A 174 19.80 1.42 -0.86
N TYR A 175 20.48 2.05 0.08
CA TYR A 175 21.53 3.01 -0.26
C TYR A 175 22.58 2.23 -1.05
N MET A 176 22.97 2.69 -2.25
CA MET A 176 24.08 2.20 -3.11
C MET A 176 23.73 1.73 -4.53
N GLY A 177 22.63 2.13 -5.18
CA GLY A 177 22.48 1.86 -6.63
C GLY A 177 22.28 0.39 -7.02
N TYR A 178 21.96 -0.46 -6.05
CA TYR A 178 21.55 -1.86 -6.21
C TYR A 178 20.03 -1.97 -6.00
N LEU A 179 19.30 -2.67 -6.86
CA LEU A 179 17.93 -3.12 -6.57
C LEU A 179 18.01 -4.53 -6.00
N ALA A 180 17.44 -4.74 -4.81
CA ALA A 180 17.40 -6.06 -4.17
C ALA A 180 16.76 -7.10 -5.11
N ALA A 181 17.13 -8.36 -4.94
CA ALA A 181 16.42 -9.46 -5.59
C ALA A 181 14.92 -9.36 -5.28
N ARG A 182 14.08 -9.56 -6.30
CA ARG A 182 12.63 -9.43 -6.16
C ARG A 182 11.87 -10.63 -6.72
N TYR A 183 10.69 -10.85 -6.18
CA TYR A 183 9.70 -11.79 -6.67
C TYR A 183 8.51 -11.02 -7.26
N GLU A 184 7.94 -11.54 -8.34
CA GLU A 184 6.74 -10.96 -8.96
C GLU A 184 5.64 -12.02 -9.01
N TRP A 185 4.50 -11.72 -8.40
CA TRP A 185 3.27 -12.51 -8.51
C TRP A 185 2.37 -11.96 -9.60
N THR A 186 1.97 -12.83 -10.53
CA THR A 186 0.85 -12.57 -11.44
C THR A 186 -0.33 -13.43 -10.98
N PRO A 187 -1.43 -12.89 -10.44
CA PRO A 187 -2.49 -13.68 -9.79
C PRO A 187 -3.53 -14.25 -10.76
N SER A 188 -3.57 -13.80 -12.02
CA SER A 188 -4.56 -14.21 -13.03
C SER A 188 -3.90 -14.33 -14.41
N PRO A 189 -4.33 -15.26 -15.30
CA PRO A 189 -5.36 -16.30 -15.08
C PRO A 189 -4.88 -17.50 -14.27
N THR A 190 -3.56 -17.74 -14.24
CA THR A 190 -2.92 -18.75 -13.40
C THR A 190 -1.89 -18.05 -12.55
N PRO A 191 -1.92 -18.20 -11.20
CA PRO A 191 -0.90 -17.64 -10.33
C PRO A 191 0.50 -18.07 -10.77
N THR A 192 1.36 -17.12 -11.14
CA THR A 192 2.76 -17.40 -11.46
C THR A 192 3.68 -16.55 -10.61
N LEU A 193 4.80 -17.17 -10.21
CA LEU A 193 5.88 -16.53 -9.48
C LEU A 193 7.11 -16.43 -10.37
N ARG A 194 7.66 -15.21 -10.49
CA ARG A 194 8.91 -14.98 -11.21
C ARG A 194 9.95 -14.43 -10.26
N TYR A 195 11.19 -14.88 -10.42
CA TYR A 195 12.33 -14.33 -9.71
C TYR A 195 13.04 -13.33 -10.63
N CYS A 196 13.24 -12.12 -10.14
CA CYS A 196 14.03 -11.11 -10.82
C CYS A 196 15.34 -10.92 -10.04
N PRO A 197 16.50 -11.15 -10.69
CA PRO A 197 17.79 -11.09 -10.01
C PRO A 197 18.09 -9.67 -9.52
N GLU A 198 18.96 -9.58 -8.51
CA GLU A 198 19.48 -8.32 -7.99
C GLU A 198 20.11 -7.50 -9.13
N LEU A 199 19.70 -6.24 -9.27
CA LEU A 199 20.28 -5.37 -10.29
C LEU A 199 21.54 -4.73 -9.71
N ARG A 200 22.70 -5.30 -10.06
CA ARG A 200 24.01 -4.82 -9.65
C ARG A 200 24.63 -3.86 -10.66
N TRP A 201 24.82 -2.60 -10.28
CA TRP A 201 25.60 -1.62 -11.05
C TRP A 201 27.08 -1.78 -10.73
N VAL A 202 27.70 -2.84 -11.25
CA VAL A 202 29.15 -3.03 -11.12
C VAL A 202 29.86 -2.67 -12.44
N ASP A 203 29.22 -2.87 -13.62
CA ASP A 203 29.77 -2.46 -14.93
C ASP A 203 28.70 -2.11 -16.01
N GLU A 204 27.62 -2.90 -16.14
CA GLU A 204 26.46 -2.63 -17.02
C GLU A 204 25.18 -3.10 -16.30
N PRO A 205 24.02 -2.42 -16.42
CA PRO A 205 22.81 -2.85 -15.75
C PRO A 205 22.39 -4.27 -16.22
N PRO A 206 22.20 -5.24 -15.31
CA PRO A 206 21.72 -6.55 -15.71
C PRO A 206 20.32 -6.44 -16.34
N PRO A 207 19.96 -7.35 -17.26
CA PRO A 207 18.67 -7.31 -17.94
C PRO A 207 17.53 -7.32 -16.92
N ARG A 208 16.58 -6.39 -17.06
CA ARG A 208 15.36 -6.28 -16.22
C ARG A 208 14.36 -7.42 -16.49
N VAL A 209 14.83 -8.62 -16.82
CA VAL A 209 13.97 -9.73 -17.21
C VAL A 209 13.83 -10.68 -16.03
N CYS A 210 12.63 -10.69 -15.44
CA CYS A 210 12.25 -11.67 -14.43
C CYS A 210 12.15 -13.05 -15.11
N GLN A 211 12.84 -14.04 -14.56
CA GLN A 211 12.77 -15.41 -15.05
C GLN A 211 11.70 -16.17 -14.26
N ALA A 212 10.90 -16.97 -14.97
CA ALA A 212 10.03 -17.93 -14.31
C ALA A 212 10.90 -18.89 -13.50
N ARG A 213 10.61 -19.01 -12.21
CA ARG A 213 11.24 -20.01 -11.36
C ARG A 213 10.14 -20.93 -10.90
N GLU A 214 10.23 -22.21 -11.24
CA GLU A 214 9.26 -23.18 -10.74
C GLU A 214 9.27 -23.17 -9.20
N PRO A 215 8.10 -23.24 -8.55
CA PRO A 215 8.03 -23.45 -7.10
C PRO A 215 8.68 -24.80 -6.79
N GLY A 216 9.86 -24.76 -6.16
CA GLY A 216 10.54 -25.93 -5.62
C GLY A 216 9.99 -26.32 -4.26
#